data_AF-A0A392RBQ1-F1
#
_entry.id   AF-A0A392RBQ1-F1
#
_cell.length_a   1.000
_cell.length_b   1.000
_cell.length_c   1.000
_cell.angle_alpha   90.00
_cell.angle_beta   90.00
_cell.angle_gamma   90.00
#
_symmetry.space_group_name_H-M   'P 1'
#
loop_
_entity.id
_entity.type
_entity.pdbx_description
1 polymer ?
#
loop_
_entity_poly.entity_id
_entity_poly.type
_entity_poly.pdbx_seq_one_letter_code
_entity_poly.pdbx_strand_id
1 'polypeptide(L)'
;NLEQLPRFMYPFFENVIDVAEDGHCGFRVVACRIGEHEDSHQMTRLDLTVELKKNGKRYIQVYGSDERYNHIMDALTPKRLGRTLDDKWMIMPDMGFLKAQ
;
A
#
# COMPACT_ATOMS: atom_id res chain seq x y z
N ASN A 1 -10.61 -14.78 2.92
CA ASN A 1 -11.53 -15.91 2.68
C ASN A 1 -12.51 -15.53 1.58
N LEU A 2 -12.46 -16.18 0.41
CA LEU A 2 -13.34 -15.89 -0.74
C LEU A 2 -14.82 -16.11 -0.40
N GLU A 3 -15.13 -17.02 0.54
CA GLU A 3 -16.48 -17.36 0.98
C GLU A 3 -17.24 -16.21 1.65
N GLN A 4 -16.54 -15.13 2.03
CA GLN A 4 -17.15 -13.93 2.58
C GLN A 4 -17.62 -12.94 1.50
N LEU A 5 -17.23 -13.16 0.23
CA LEU A 5 -17.59 -12.29 -0.88
C LEU A 5 -18.82 -12.85 -1.62
N PRO A 6 -19.68 -11.98 -2.18
CA PRO A 6 -20.79 -12.43 -3.01
C PRO A 6 -20.32 -13.31 -4.18
N ARG A 7 -20.96 -14.46 -4.41
CA ARG A 7 -20.59 -15.42 -5.46
C ARG A 7 -20.57 -14.83 -6.87
N PHE A 8 -21.39 -13.82 -7.13
CA PHE A 8 -21.39 -13.16 -8.43
C PHE A 8 -20.05 -12.46 -8.74
N MET A 9 -19.23 -12.18 -7.72
CA MET A 9 -17.91 -11.56 -7.90
C MET A 9 -16.84 -12.56 -8.34
N TYR A 10 -17.06 -13.86 -8.10
CA TYR A 10 -16.03 -14.89 -8.28
C TYR A 10 -15.50 -14.98 -9.71
N PRO A 11 -16.34 -14.86 -10.77
CA PRO A 11 -15.86 -14.87 -12.14
C PRO A 11 -14.93 -13.70 -12.49
N PHE A 12 -14.91 -12.63 -11.68
CA PHE A 12 -14.05 -11.45 -11.91
C PHE A 12 -12.73 -11.51 -11.13
N PHE A 13 -12.52 -12.54 -10.29
CA PHE A 13 -11.25 -12.72 -9.61
C PHE A 13 -10.27 -13.42 -10.53
N GLU A 14 -9.27 -12.67 -10.96
CA GLU A 14 -8.13 -13.20 -11.71
C GLU A 14 -6.84 -12.89 -10.96
N ASN A 15 -5.86 -13.79 -11.06
CA ASN A 15 -4.50 -13.58 -10.54
C ASN A 15 -4.46 -13.17 -9.05
N VAL A 16 -5.27 -13.83 -8.20
CA VAL A 16 -5.30 -13.59 -6.76
C VAL A 16 -3.93 -13.91 -6.15
N ILE A 17 -3.32 -12.93 -5.49
CA ILE A 17 -2.05 -13.08 -4.80
C ILE A 17 -2.35 -13.19 -3.31
N ASP A 18 -2.05 -14.35 -2.73
CA ASP A 18 -2.11 -14.57 -1.28
C ASP A 18 -0.76 -14.21 -0.66
N VAL A 19 -0.79 -13.42 0.41
CA VAL A 19 0.41 -12.89 1.10
C VAL A 19 0.18 -12.89 2.59
N ALA A 20 1.25 -12.75 3.38
CA ALA A 20 1.15 -12.76 4.83
C ALA A 20 0.19 -11.68 5.40
N GLU A 21 -0.66 -12.09 6.35
CA GLU A 21 -1.64 -11.25 7.07
C GLU A 21 -1.03 -10.55 8.30
N ASP A 22 0.12 -9.90 8.12
CA ASP A 22 0.90 -9.22 9.16
C ASP A 22 0.71 -7.69 9.18
N GLY A 23 -0.29 -7.20 8.42
CA GLY A 23 -0.59 -5.80 8.20
C GLY A 23 0.32 -5.09 7.17
N HIS A 24 1.27 -5.82 6.56
CA HIS A 24 2.02 -5.33 5.38
C HIS A 24 1.41 -5.80 4.06
N CYS A 25 0.32 -6.57 4.10
CA CYS A 25 -0.28 -7.25 2.94
C CYS A 25 -0.44 -6.37 1.70
N GLY A 26 -0.91 -5.12 1.84
CA GLY A 26 -1.02 -4.20 0.70
C GLY A 26 0.32 -3.90 0.01
N PHE A 27 1.38 -3.69 0.79
CA PHE A 27 2.73 -3.47 0.24
C PHE A 27 3.34 -4.75 -0.31
N ARG A 28 3.07 -5.91 0.32
CA ARG A 28 3.48 -7.24 -0.17
C ARG A 28 2.86 -7.54 -1.53
N VAL A 29 1.56 -7.29 -1.70
CA VAL A 29 0.86 -7.45 -2.98
C VAL A 29 1.48 -6.55 -4.06
N VAL A 30 1.83 -5.31 -3.73
CA VAL A 30 2.51 -4.42 -4.67
C VAL A 30 3.89 -4.95 -5.08
N ALA A 31 4.68 -5.47 -4.14
CA ALA A 31 5.96 -6.12 -4.44
C ALA A 31 5.78 -7.32 -5.40
N CYS A 32 4.87 -8.23 -5.07
CA CYS A 32 4.55 -9.37 -5.93
C CYS A 32 4.07 -8.93 -7.32
N ARG A 33 3.25 -7.88 -7.40
CA ARG A 33 2.71 -7.39 -8.67
C ARG A 33 3.77 -6.84 -9.62
N ILE A 34 4.87 -6.31 -9.09
CA ILE A 34 6.02 -5.83 -9.87
C ILE A 34 7.08 -6.92 -10.11
N GLY A 35 6.79 -8.17 -9.74
CA GLY A 35 7.68 -9.32 -9.97
C GLY A 35 8.70 -9.58 -8.85
N GLU A 36 8.58 -8.87 -7.72
CA GLU A 36 9.44 -9.06 -6.55
C GLU A 36 8.85 -10.08 -5.57
N HIS A 37 9.66 -10.57 -4.62
CA HIS A 37 9.16 -11.40 -3.53
C HIS A 37 8.33 -10.57 -2.54
N GLU A 38 7.35 -11.17 -1.86
CA GLU A 38 6.52 -10.45 -0.87
C GLU A 38 7.37 -9.81 0.25
N ASP A 39 8.48 -10.44 0.63
CA ASP A 39 9.40 -9.92 1.65
C ASP A 39 10.13 -8.63 1.24
N SER A 40 10.08 -8.27 -0.04
CA SER A 40 10.54 -6.97 -0.55
C SER A 40 9.55 -5.82 -0.24
N HIS A 41 8.51 -6.05 0.56
CA HIS A 41 7.53 -5.02 0.93
C HIS A 41 8.15 -3.76 1.58
N GLN A 42 9.28 -3.89 2.29
CA GLN A 42 9.99 -2.75 2.86
C GLN A 42 10.59 -1.83 1.78
N MET A 43 11.11 -2.42 0.70
CA MET A 43 11.60 -1.66 -0.46
C MET A 43 10.45 -0.94 -1.16
N THR A 44 9.31 -1.61 -1.31
CA THR A 44 8.09 -0.97 -1.84
C THR A 44 7.69 0.26 -1.01
N ARG A 45 7.74 0.19 0.32
CA ARG A 45 7.49 1.34 1.20
C ARG A 45 8.51 2.46 1.01
N LEU A 46 9.78 2.11 0.88
CA LEU A 46 10.85 3.07 0.65
C LEU A 46 10.64 3.82 -0.66
N ASP A 47 10.35 3.10 -1.75
CA ASP A 47 10.13 3.69 -3.07
C ASP A 47 8.92 4.65 -3.05
N LEU A 48 7.82 4.25 -2.41
CA LEU A 48 6.64 5.10 -2.23
C LEU A 48 6.98 6.35 -1.40
N THR A 49 7.81 6.21 -0.36
CA THR A 49 8.25 7.34 0.47
C THR A 49 9.10 8.31 -0.34
N VAL A 50 10.01 7.80 -1.17
CA VAL A 50 10.86 8.62 -2.04
C VAL A 50 10.02 9.38 -3.06
N GLU A 51 9.10 8.69 -3.74
CA GLU A 51 8.18 9.28 -4.71
C GLU A 51 7.30 10.37 -4.07
N LEU A 52 6.72 10.08 -2.90
CA LEU A 52 5.88 11.02 -2.16
C LEU A 52 6.66 12.28 -1.77
N LYS A 53 7.90 12.14 -1.27
CA LYS A 53 8.77 13.28 -0.94
C LYS A 53 9.18 14.08 -2.16
N LYS A 54 9.56 13.39 -3.25
CA LYS A 54 10.01 14.01 -4.50
C LYS A 54 8.93 14.90 -5.12
N ASN A 55 7.67 14.45 -5.03
CA ASN A 55 6.52 15.12 -5.64
C ASN A 55 5.57 15.73 -4.61
N GLY A 56 6.07 16.10 -3.42
CA GLY A 56 5.26 16.47 -2.26
C GLY A 56 4.21 17.56 -2.53
N LYS A 57 4.58 18.64 -3.23
CA LYS A 57 3.63 19.72 -3.58
C LYS A 57 2.44 19.22 -4.40
N ARG A 58 2.68 18.32 -5.37
CA ARG A 58 1.64 17.72 -6.20
C ARG A 58 0.74 16.84 -5.35
N TYR A 59 1.32 16.01 -4.48
CA TYR A 59 0.53 15.11 -3.64
C TYR A 59 -0.27 15.84 -2.57
N ILE A 60 0.23 16.94 -1.99
CA ILE A 60 -0.57 17.81 -1.11
C ILE A 60 -1.81 18.34 -1.85
N GLN A 61 -1.68 18.75 -3.12
CA GLN A 61 -2.83 19.17 -3.92
C GLN A 61 -3.81 18.03 -4.19
N VAL A 62 -3.31 16.83 -4.49
CA VAL A 62 -4.14 15.64 -4.71
C VAL A 62 -4.89 15.23 -3.44
N TYR A 63 -4.22 15.27 -2.29
CA TYR A 63 -4.80 14.88 -1.00
C TYR A 63 -5.61 15.99 -0.33
N GLY A 64 -5.48 17.23 -0.80
CA GLY A 64 -6.24 18.39 -0.33
C GLY A 64 -5.74 19.01 0.99
N SER A 65 -4.76 18.41 1.68
CA SER A 65 -4.16 18.99 2.88
C SER A 65 -2.77 18.45 3.22
N ASP A 66 -1.97 19.27 3.90
CA ASP A 66 -0.69 18.85 4.50
C ASP A 66 -0.90 17.79 5.58
N GLU A 67 -2.00 17.85 6.32
CA GLU A 67 -2.34 16.87 7.35
C GLU A 67 -2.51 15.47 6.74
N ARG A 68 -3.26 15.37 5.63
CA ARG A 68 -3.46 14.09 4.94
C ARG A 68 -2.15 13.58 4.34
N TYR A 69 -1.37 14.46 3.73
CA TYR A 69 -0.03 14.13 3.22
C TYR A 69 0.88 13.57 4.33
N ASN A 70 0.93 14.22 5.50
CA ASN A 70 1.75 13.79 6.62
C ASN A 70 1.26 12.47 7.23
N HIS A 71 -0.06 12.25 7.28
CA HIS A 71 -0.63 10.97 7.71
C HIS A 71 -0.19 9.82 6.80
N ILE A 72 -0.21 10.02 5.48
CA ILE A 72 0.25 9.03 4.49
C ILE A 72 1.77 8.79 4.63
N MET A 73 2.56 9.85 4.83
CA MET A 73 4.00 9.76 5.07
C MET A 73 4.32 8.94 6.33
N ASP A 74 3.57 9.17 7.41
CA ASP A 74 3.73 8.44 8.67
C ASP A 74 3.32 6.96 8.53
N ALA A 75 2.25 6.67 7.78
CA ALA A 75 1.87 5.30 7.46
C ALA A 75 3.00 4.56 6.71
N LEU A 76 3.71 5.24 5.81
CA LEU A 76 4.85 4.70 5.06
C LEU A 76 6.14 4.49 5.88
N THR A 77 6.19 4.96 7.13
CA THR A 77 7.38 4.88 7.99
C THR A 77 7.12 4.02 9.24
N PRO A 78 7.30 2.69 9.18
CA PRO A 78 7.01 1.82 10.32
C PRO A 78 8.14 1.89 11.34
N LYS A 79 7.79 2.00 12.63
CA LYS A 79 8.77 2.16 13.73
C LYS A 79 9.29 0.82 14.29
N ARG A 80 8.73 -0.31 13.87
CA ARG A 80 9.03 -1.65 14.40
C ARG A 80 9.18 -2.65 13.27
N LEU A 81 10.05 -3.65 13.49
CA LEU A 81 10.14 -4.85 12.66
C LEU A 81 9.05 -5.85 13.07
N GLY A 82 8.52 -6.62 12.13
CA GLY A 82 7.46 -7.62 12.35
C GLY A 82 6.06 -7.12 11.98
N ARG A 83 5.02 -7.67 12.63
CA ARG A 83 3.61 -7.26 12.42
C ARG A 83 3.47 -5.75 12.61
N THR A 84 2.77 -5.10 11.70
CA THR A 84 2.61 -3.65 11.72
C THR A 84 1.31 -3.25 12.42
N LEU A 85 1.26 -2.00 12.87
CA LEU A 85 0.09 -1.40 13.50
C LEU A 85 -0.89 -0.89 12.45
N ASP A 86 -2.17 -0.78 12.80
CA ASP A 86 -3.25 -0.39 11.88
C ASP A 86 -3.04 0.99 11.25
N ASP A 87 -2.41 1.92 11.98
CA ASP A 87 -2.02 3.25 11.48
C ASP A 87 -0.91 3.20 10.42
N LYS A 88 -0.31 2.03 10.19
CA LYS A 88 0.72 1.77 9.17
C LYS A 88 0.19 0.93 8.01
N TRP A 89 -1.09 0.62 7.96
CA TRP A 89 -1.65 -0.15 6.85
C TRP A 89 -1.66 0.68 5.57
N MET A 90 -1.65 -0.02 4.43
CA MET A 90 -1.76 0.63 3.14
C MET A 90 -3.16 1.22 2.96
N ILE A 91 -3.24 2.53 2.69
CA ILE A 91 -4.50 3.21 2.41
C ILE A 91 -4.71 3.22 0.90
N MET A 92 -5.45 2.22 0.38
CA MET A 92 -5.60 1.94 -1.06
C MET A 92 -6.03 3.14 -1.93
N PRO A 93 -6.99 4.01 -1.54
CA PRO A 93 -7.34 5.19 -2.34
C PRO A 93 -6.18 6.17 -2.51
N ASP A 94 -5.35 6.35 -1.48
CA ASP A 94 -4.27 7.32 -1.50
C ASP A 94 -3.03 6.77 -2.21
N MET A 95 -2.72 5.48 -1.98
CA MET A 95 -1.54 4.82 -2.52
C MET A 95 -1.69 4.43 -3.98
N GLY A 96 -2.91 4.31 -4.49
CA GLY A 96 -3.19 4.10 -5.92
C GLY A 96 -2.64 5.23 -6.80
N PHE A 97 -2.71 6.49 -6.32
CA PHE A 97 -2.17 7.64 -7.07
C PHE A 97 -0.64 7.64 -7.17
N LEU A 98 0.06 7.06 -6.17
CA LEU A 98 1.52 6.97 -6.15
C LEU A 98 2.07 5.98 -7.19
N LYS A 99 1.27 4.99 -7.61
CA LYS A 99 1.68 3.94 -8.57
C LYS A 99 1.17 4.16 -9.99
N ALA A 100 0.37 5.21 -10.24
CA ALA A 100 -0.26 5.48 -11.53
C ALA A 100 0.53 6.46 -12.44
N GLN A 101 1.81 6.73 -12.16
CA GLN A 101 2.68 7.57 -12.98
C GLN A 101 3.52 6.76 -13.98
#